data_AF-A0A8T4U8Y8-F1
#
_entry.id   AF-A0A8T4U8Y8-F1
#
_cell.length_a   1.000
_cell.length_b   1.000
_cell.length_c   1.000
_cell.angle_alpha   90.00
_cell.angle_beta   90.00
_cell.angle_gamma   90.00
#
_symmetry.space_group_name_H-M   'P 1'
#
loop_
_entity.id
_entity.type
_entity.pdbx_description
1 polymer ?
#
loop_
_entity_poly.entity_id
_entity_poly.type
_entity_poly.pdbx_seq_one_letter_code
_entity_poly.pdbx_strand_id
1 'polypeptide(L)'
;MSTSFYMGIVKKVPLEEENVKNFVKVFFNLCNDIEFTKVFSNFTHNNLNDINPDFEFEFKKPPTMNELSNLIKKFASINGVTSFPFTADSKSGGFDADFSIKNTGEVIIIEIFFDDYIPERHGNLEKLLEICESIYNSVGAFYAYILTEYDPFILHLDEFKKVFKKYKKTGKSSFDMKKFREKVKERFSY
;
A
#
# COMPACT_ATOMS: atom_id res chain seq x y z
N MET A 1 -14.19 10.00 17.20
CA MET A 1 -13.24 10.78 16.39
C MET A 1 -12.74 9.79 15.36
N SER A 2 -13.07 10.00 14.11
CA SER A 2 -12.74 9.05 13.06
C SER A 2 -11.26 9.26 12.69
N THR A 3 -10.56 8.20 12.32
CA THR A 3 -9.11 8.25 12.08
C THR A 3 -8.83 7.48 10.80
N SER A 4 -8.26 8.13 9.80
CA SER A 4 -7.82 7.41 8.60
C SER A 4 -6.50 6.68 8.86
N PHE A 5 -6.26 5.61 8.13
CA PHE A 5 -5.11 4.72 8.35
C PHE A 5 -4.33 4.47 7.06
N TYR A 6 -3.02 4.31 7.19
CA TYR A 6 -2.13 3.86 6.12
C TYR A 6 -1.50 2.53 6.50
N MET A 7 -1.57 1.54 5.63
CA MET A 7 -0.72 0.34 5.71
C MET A 7 0.31 0.38 4.58
N GLY A 8 1.58 0.37 4.95
CA GLY A 8 2.69 0.49 4.01
C GLY A 8 3.60 -0.74 4.01
N ILE A 9 4.06 -1.13 2.83
CA ILE A 9 4.94 -2.28 2.57
C ILE A 9 6.17 -1.77 1.84
N VAL A 10 7.35 -2.16 2.30
CA VAL A 10 8.62 -1.64 1.76
C VAL A 10 9.45 -2.75 1.14
N LYS A 11 9.77 -2.57 -0.14
CA LYS A 11 10.62 -3.44 -0.97
C LYS A 11 11.82 -2.66 -1.48
N LYS A 12 12.95 -3.32 -1.64
CA LYS A 12 14.13 -2.72 -2.26
C LYS A 12 13.93 -2.60 -3.79
N VAL A 13 14.37 -1.50 -4.38
CA VAL A 13 14.45 -1.35 -5.85
C VAL A 13 15.39 -2.42 -6.44
N PRO A 14 15.05 -3.03 -7.60
CA PRO A 14 13.81 -2.86 -8.36
C PRO A 14 12.64 -3.71 -7.82
N LEU A 15 11.42 -3.34 -8.21
CA LEU A 15 10.24 -4.22 -8.10
C LEU A 15 10.23 -5.12 -9.34
N GLU A 16 10.59 -6.39 -9.15
CA GLU A 16 10.76 -7.34 -10.24
C GLU A 16 9.41 -7.67 -10.88
N GLU A 17 9.41 -8.05 -12.16
CA GLU A 17 8.18 -8.34 -12.89
C GLU A 17 7.33 -9.44 -12.22
N GLU A 18 7.98 -10.46 -11.68
CA GLU A 18 7.30 -11.53 -10.95
C GLU A 18 6.67 -11.02 -9.65
N ASN A 19 7.33 -10.09 -8.94
CA ASN A 19 6.75 -9.45 -7.76
C ASN A 19 5.48 -8.67 -8.12
N VAL A 20 5.48 -7.94 -9.25
CA VAL A 20 4.28 -7.20 -9.72
C VAL A 20 3.14 -8.16 -10.05
N LYS A 21 3.42 -9.24 -10.78
CA LYS A 21 2.40 -10.24 -11.14
C LYS A 21 1.79 -10.87 -9.90
N ASN A 22 2.60 -11.24 -8.92
CA ASN A 22 2.13 -11.84 -7.68
C ASN A 22 1.32 -10.85 -6.85
N PHE A 23 1.77 -9.59 -6.76
CA PHE A 23 1.04 -8.51 -6.12
C PHE A 23 -0.37 -8.32 -6.73
N VAL A 24 -0.44 -8.13 -8.05
CA VAL A 24 -1.71 -7.92 -8.76
C VAL A 24 -2.64 -9.11 -8.59
N LYS A 25 -2.10 -10.33 -8.65
CA LYS A 25 -2.88 -11.56 -8.42
C LYS A 25 -3.47 -11.61 -7.01
N VAL A 26 -2.67 -11.30 -5.99
CA VAL A 26 -3.15 -11.21 -4.61
C VAL A 26 -4.26 -10.17 -4.50
N PHE A 27 -4.06 -9.00 -5.10
CA PHE A 27 -5.02 -7.90 -5.05
C PHE A 27 -6.38 -8.29 -5.65
N PHE A 28 -6.40 -8.83 -6.88
CA PHE A 28 -7.63 -9.31 -7.52
C PHE A 28 -8.28 -10.52 -6.83
N ASN A 29 -7.49 -11.38 -6.19
CA ASN A 29 -8.05 -12.56 -5.49
C ASN A 29 -8.71 -12.17 -4.16
N LEU A 30 -8.19 -11.14 -3.48
CA LEU A 30 -8.66 -10.76 -2.15
C LEU A 30 -9.70 -9.63 -2.19
N CYS A 31 -9.78 -8.87 -3.29
CA CYS A 31 -10.80 -7.86 -3.54
C CYS A 31 -11.76 -8.39 -4.63
N ASN A 32 -13.01 -8.72 -4.26
CA ASN A 32 -13.93 -9.45 -5.16
C ASN A 32 -14.47 -8.57 -6.31
N ASP A 33 -14.65 -7.27 -6.07
CA ASP A 33 -15.16 -6.33 -7.07
C ASP A 33 -14.36 -5.02 -6.98
N ILE A 34 -13.24 -4.93 -7.71
CA ILE A 34 -12.43 -3.71 -7.72
C ILE A 34 -12.95 -2.75 -8.79
N GLU A 35 -13.58 -1.65 -8.38
CA GLU A 35 -13.93 -0.53 -9.24
C GLU A 35 -12.86 0.56 -9.14
N PHE A 36 -12.20 0.88 -10.25
CA PHE A 36 -11.29 2.02 -10.30
C PHE A 36 -12.02 3.17 -10.96
N THR A 37 -12.30 4.24 -10.21
CA THR A 37 -12.95 5.44 -10.75
C THR A 37 -11.95 6.36 -11.44
N LYS A 38 -10.77 6.63 -10.86
CA LYS A 38 -9.73 7.49 -11.48
C LYS A 38 -8.31 7.08 -11.08
N VAL A 39 -7.31 7.29 -11.93
CA VAL A 39 -5.89 7.05 -11.63
C VAL A 39 -5.10 8.33 -11.81
N PHE A 40 -4.37 8.73 -10.76
CA PHE A 40 -3.50 9.90 -10.79
C PHE A 40 -2.03 9.47 -10.72
N SER A 41 -1.11 10.31 -11.22
CA SER A 41 0.32 10.05 -11.10
C SER A 41 1.12 11.33 -10.90
N ASN A 42 2.21 11.21 -10.14
CA ASN A 42 3.16 12.24 -9.75
C ASN A 42 2.61 13.35 -8.85
N PHE A 43 2.54 13.07 -7.55
CA PHE A 43 2.29 14.06 -6.51
C PHE A 43 3.63 14.48 -5.89
N THR A 44 4.04 15.72 -6.08
CA THR A 44 5.01 16.35 -5.17
C THR A 44 4.24 16.77 -3.91
N HIS A 45 4.46 16.05 -2.80
CA HIS A 45 3.87 16.38 -1.49
C HIS A 45 4.47 17.68 -0.91
N ASN A 46 4.16 18.83 -1.52
CA ASN A 46 4.49 20.14 -0.93
C ASN A 46 3.26 21.04 -0.72
N ASN A 47 2.10 20.79 -1.36
CA ASN A 47 0.84 21.47 -1.04
C ASN A 47 -0.36 20.72 -1.65
N LEU A 48 -1.42 20.51 -0.87
CA LEU A 48 -2.69 19.87 -1.30
C LEU A 48 -3.42 20.63 -2.44
N ASN A 49 -3.01 21.87 -2.73
CA ASN A 49 -3.62 22.73 -3.75
C ASN A 49 -2.80 22.83 -5.06
N ASP A 50 -1.66 22.16 -5.17
CA ASP A 50 -0.73 22.25 -6.32
C ASP A 50 -0.49 20.86 -6.96
N ILE A 51 -1.54 20.04 -7.00
CA ILE A 51 -1.48 18.73 -7.66
C ILE A 51 -1.66 18.94 -9.16
N ASN A 52 -0.56 19.08 -9.89
CA ASN A 52 -0.58 19.00 -11.35
C ASN A 52 -0.03 17.63 -11.76
N PRO A 53 -0.88 16.63 -11.98
CA PRO A 53 -0.41 15.29 -12.29
C PRO A 53 0.24 15.28 -13.68
N ASP A 54 1.43 14.67 -13.80
CA ASP A 54 2.07 14.48 -15.11
C ASP A 54 1.21 13.60 -16.05
N PHE A 55 0.27 12.85 -15.49
CA PHE A 55 -0.71 12.05 -16.21
C PHE A 55 -1.92 11.74 -15.33
N GLU A 56 -3.11 11.98 -15.89
CA GLU A 56 -4.41 11.54 -15.36
C GLU A 56 -4.99 10.53 -16.36
N PHE A 57 -5.50 9.40 -15.85
CA PHE A 57 -6.19 8.42 -16.67
C PHE A 57 -7.37 7.82 -15.95
N GLU A 58 -8.47 7.68 -16.67
CA GLU A 58 -9.73 7.19 -16.16
C GLU A 58 -10.00 5.81 -16.75
N PHE A 59 -10.22 4.84 -15.86
CA PHE A 59 -10.70 3.52 -16.25
C PHE A 59 -12.21 3.58 -16.46
N LYS A 60 -12.66 3.52 -17.73
CA LYS A 60 -14.11 3.48 -18.05
C LYS A 60 -14.81 2.18 -17.62
N LYS A 61 -14.03 1.19 -17.20
CA LYS A 61 -14.42 -0.13 -16.70
C LYS A 61 -13.30 -0.65 -15.78
N PRO A 62 -13.56 -1.61 -14.89
CA PRO A 62 -12.50 -2.24 -14.10
C PRO A 62 -11.29 -2.65 -14.97
N PRO A 63 -10.05 -2.31 -14.56
CA PRO A 63 -8.87 -2.69 -15.29
C PRO A 63 -8.70 -4.21 -15.26
N THR A 64 -8.11 -4.74 -16.32
CA THR A 64 -7.61 -6.11 -16.32
C THR A 64 -6.36 -6.22 -15.46
N MET A 65 -6.02 -7.44 -15.03
CA MET A 65 -4.75 -7.71 -14.33
C MET A 65 -3.53 -7.21 -15.13
N ASN A 66 -3.56 -7.30 -16.46
CA ASN A 66 -2.48 -6.82 -17.31
C ASN A 66 -2.36 -5.29 -17.32
N GLU A 67 -3.49 -4.58 -17.40
CA GLU A 67 -3.52 -3.12 -17.32
C GLU A 67 -3.00 -2.63 -15.97
N LEU A 68 -3.45 -3.23 -14.86
CA LEU A 68 -2.96 -2.88 -13.53
C LEU A 68 -1.47 -3.21 -13.37
N SER A 69 -1.00 -4.38 -13.85
CA SER A 69 0.42 -4.75 -13.82
C SER A 69 1.29 -3.74 -14.54
N ASN A 70 0.87 -3.28 -15.71
CA ASN A 70 1.61 -2.28 -16.48
C ASN A 70 1.64 -0.93 -15.77
N LEU A 71 0.54 -0.54 -15.13
CA LEU A 71 0.46 0.68 -14.34
C LEU A 71 1.44 0.65 -13.16
N ILE A 72 1.43 -0.43 -12.38
CA ILE A 72 2.34 -0.62 -11.23
C ILE A 72 3.80 -0.62 -11.67
N LYS A 73 4.13 -1.30 -12.78
CA LYS A 73 5.49 -1.28 -13.35
C LYS A 73 5.93 0.13 -13.70
N LYS A 74 5.06 0.89 -14.37
CA LYS A 74 5.33 2.29 -14.74
C LYS A 74 5.59 3.12 -13.48
N PHE A 75 4.72 3.02 -12.49
CA PHE A 75 4.81 3.79 -11.24
C PHE A 75 6.04 3.43 -10.40
N ALA A 76 6.35 2.14 -10.29
CA ALA A 76 7.57 1.67 -9.65
C ALA A 76 8.86 2.16 -10.33
N SER A 77 8.80 2.60 -11.59
CA SER A 77 9.96 3.11 -12.34
C SER A 77 10.19 4.62 -12.21
N ILE A 78 9.19 5.37 -11.72
CA ILE A 78 9.24 6.83 -11.60
C ILE A 78 9.69 7.20 -10.18
N ASN A 79 10.80 7.93 -10.04
CA ASN A 79 11.19 8.48 -8.75
C ASN A 79 10.17 9.53 -8.31
N GLY A 80 9.53 9.32 -7.14
CA GLY A 80 8.45 10.17 -6.65
C GLY A 80 7.32 9.36 -6.03
N VAL A 81 6.19 10.04 -5.80
CA VAL A 81 4.95 9.45 -5.29
C VAL A 81 3.94 9.40 -6.41
N THR A 82 3.37 8.23 -6.65
CA THR A 82 2.25 8.01 -7.57
C THR A 82 1.11 7.36 -6.79
N SER A 83 -0.11 7.83 -6.95
CA SER A 83 -1.26 7.32 -6.18
C SER A 83 -2.53 7.33 -7.00
N PHE A 84 -3.36 6.32 -6.82
CA PHE A 84 -4.63 6.20 -7.50
C PHE A 84 -5.71 5.64 -6.57
N PRO A 85 -6.89 6.27 -6.54
CA PRO A 85 -8.02 5.74 -5.80
C PRO A 85 -8.52 4.43 -6.41
N PHE A 86 -9.00 3.53 -5.55
CA PHE A 86 -9.74 2.35 -5.95
C PHE A 86 -10.86 2.06 -4.94
N THR A 87 -12.03 1.70 -5.45
CA THR A 87 -13.12 1.14 -4.64
C THR A 87 -13.04 -0.37 -4.75
N ALA A 88 -13.17 -1.08 -3.63
CA ALA A 88 -13.23 -2.54 -3.62
C ALA A 88 -14.49 -2.99 -2.88
N ASP A 89 -15.43 -3.60 -3.60
CA ASP A 89 -16.57 -4.27 -2.99
C ASP A 89 -16.13 -5.61 -2.38
N SER A 90 -16.56 -5.84 -1.15
CA SER A 90 -16.24 -7.03 -0.36
C SER A 90 -17.54 -7.67 0.14
N LYS A 91 -17.54 -9.01 0.30
CA LYS A 91 -18.73 -9.75 0.78
C LYS A 91 -19.16 -9.36 2.21
N SER A 92 -18.32 -8.64 2.95
CA SER A 92 -18.56 -8.11 4.30
C SER A 92 -18.93 -6.61 4.30
N GLY A 93 -19.23 -6.04 3.13
CA GLY A 93 -19.41 -4.61 2.92
C GLY A 93 -18.19 -4.01 2.24
N GLY A 94 -18.38 -3.35 1.09
CA GLY A 94 -17.32 -2.70 0.35
C GLY A 94 -16.52 -1.68 1.16
N PHE A 95 -15.34 -1.37 0.65
CA PHE A 95 -14.46 -0.34 1.19
C PHE A 95 -13.85 0.50 0.08
N ASP A 96 -13.71 1.80 0.33
CA ASP A 96 -12.98 2.74 -0.50
C ASP A 96 -11.54 2.89 0.01
N ALA A 97 -10.55 2.78 -0.86
CA ALA A 97 -9.15 2.89 -0.47
C ALA A 97 -8.31 3.56 -1.54
N ASP A 98 -7.24 4.25 -1.13
CA ASP A 98 -6.27 4.78 -2.09
C ASP A 98 -5.03 3.92 -2.11
N PHE A 99 -4.60 3.52 -3.30
CA PHE A 99 -3.35 2.81 -3.50
C PHE A 99 -2.26 3.78 -3.90
N SER A 100 -1.09 3.72 -3.25
CA SER A 100 0.07 4.51 -3.67
C SER A 100 1.32 3.66 -3.84
N ILE A 101 2.12 4.03 -4.84
CA ILE A 101 3.47 3.51 -5.06
C ILE A 101 4.41 4.71 -4.99
N LYS A 102 5.37 4.64 -4.07
CA LYS A 102 6.42 5.64 -3.88
C LYS A 102 7.76 5.00 -4.17
N ASN A 103 8.51 5.53 -5.14
CA ASN A 103 9.89 5.11 -5.39
C ASN A 103 10.84 6.22 -4.93
N THR A 104 11.71 5.90 -3.99
CA THR A 104 12.69 6.84 -3.41
C THR A 104 14.09 6.70 -4.02
N GLY A 105 14.25 5.84 -5.02
CA GLY A 105 15.54 5.46 -5.61
C GLY A 105 16.23 4.30 -4.89
N GLU A 106 16.04 4.15 -3.57
CA GLU A 106 16.58 3.00 -2.81
C GLU A 106 15.50 1.93 -2.54
N VAL A 107 14.27 2.38 -2.29
CA VAL A 107 13.14 1.51 -1.95
C VAL A 107 11.89 1.91 -2.70
N ILE A 108 11.00 0.94 -2.84
CA ILE A 108 9.62 1.11 -3.29
C ILE A 108 8.74 0.88 -2.07
N ILE A 109 7.86 1.84 -1.82
CA ILE A 109 6.85 1.81 -0.78
C ILE A 109 5.52 1.62 -1.49
N ILE A 110 4.80 0.56 -1.13
CA ILE A 110 3.44 0.30 -1.55
C ILE A 110 2.54 0.61 -0.37
N GLU A 111 1.68 1.61 -0.47
CA GLU A 111 0.75 1.98 0.60
C GLU A 111 -0.69 1.76 0.16
N ILE A 112 -1.49 1.35 1.13
CA ILE A 112 -2.95 1.34 1.02
C ILE A 112 -3.47 2.28 2.12
N PHE A 113 -4.15 3.33 1.69
CA PHE A 113 -4.85 4.28 2.54
C PHE A 113 -6.30 3.84 2.67
N PHE A 114 -6.82 3.88 3.90
CA PHE A 114 -8.19 3.53 4.22
C PHE A 114 -8.84 4.71 4.92
N ASP A 115 -10.00 5.10 4.40
CA ASP A 115 -10.84 6.05 5.10
C ASP A 115 -11.41 5.46 6.38
N ASP A 116 -11.56 6.36 7.33
CA ASP A 116 -12.05 6.23 8.69
C ASP A 116 -13.31 5.37 8.90
N TYR A 117 -14.26 5.33 7.95
CA TYR A 117 -15.51 4.56 8.08
C TYR A 117 -15.36 3.04 7.91
N ILE A 118 -14.21 2.58 7.39
CA ILE A 118 -14.02 1.21 6.89
C ILE A 118 -13.54 0.21 7.94
N PRO A 119 -12.54 0.54 8.80
CA PRO A 119 -12.06 -0.41 9.81
C PRO A 119 -13.09 -0.69 10.90
N GLU A 120 -14.00 0.25 11.15
CA GLU A 120 -15.02 0.18 12.21
C GLU A 120 -16.14 -0.83 11.90
N ARG A 121 -16.23 -1.35 10.67
CA ARG A 121 -17.21 -2.38 10.30
C ARG A 121 -16.61 -3.80 10.41
N HIS A 122 -16.98 -4.49 11.48
CA HIS A 122 -17.03 -5.96 11.68
C HIS A 122 -16.47 -6.87 10.56
N GLY A 123 -15.14 -6.96 10.42
CA GLY A 123 -14.46 -7.96 9.58
C GLY A 123 -13.55 -7.40 8.48
N ASN A 124 -13.65 -6.10 8.18
CA ASN A 124 -12.80 -5.50 7.15
C ASN A 124 -11.33 -5.42 7.59
N LEU A 125 -11.03 -5.16 8.86
CA LEU A 125 -9.63 -5.08 9.32
C LEU A 125 -8.83 -6.38 9.11
N GLU A 126 -9.40 -7.53 9.44
CA GLU A 126 -8.73 -8.81 9.22
C GLU A 126 -8.47 -9.04 7.73
N LYS A 127 -9.41 -8.60 6.88
CA LYS A 127 -9.25 -8.62 5.43
C LYS A 127 -8.16 -7.67 4.94
N LEU A 128 -8.08 -6.45 5.49
CA LEU A 128 -7.03 -5.48 5.15
C LEU A 128 -5.65 -5.98 5.57
N LEU A 129 -5.55 -6.61 6.74
CA LEU A 129 -4.34 -7.25 7.22
C LEU A 129 -3.95 -8.44 6.34
N GLU A 130 -4.92 -9.28 5.94
CA GLU A 130 -4.72 -10.39 5.00
C GLU A 130 -4.19 -9.88 3.65
N ILE A 131 -4.77 -8.81 3.12
CA ILE A 131 -4.32 -8.15 1.89
C ILE A 131 -2.88 -7.67 2.07
N CYS A 132 -2.59 -6.86 3.09
CA CYS A 132 -1.26 -6.30 3.30
C CYS A 132 -0.19 -7.36 3.50
N GLU A 133 -0.48 -8.40 4.27
CA GLU A 133 0.46 -9.50 4.47
C GLU A 133 0.68 -10.32 3.20
N SER A 134 -0.38 -10.61 2.45
CA SER A 134 -0.28 -11.32 1.19
C SER A 134 0.57 -10.54 0.19
N ILE A 135 0.42 -9.21 0.15
CA ILE A 135 1.26 -8.33 -0.66
C ILE A 135 2.70 -8.34 -0.16
N TYR A 136 2.94 -8.22 1.15
CA TYR A 136 4.28 -8.26 1.75
C TYR A 136 5.04 -9.52 1.32
N ASN A 137 4.37 -10.67 1.40
CA ASN A 137 4.93 -11.95 1.00
C ASN A 137 5.12 -12.03 -0.52
N SER A 138 4.17 -11.53 -1.31
CA SER A 138 4.20 -11.62 -2.78
C SER A 138 5.32 -10.79 -3.41
N VAL A 139 5.65 -9.65 -2.81
CA VAL A 139 6.70 -8.75 -3.33
C VAL A 139 8.08 -9.01 -2.71
N GLY A 140 8.20 -9.96 -1.77
CA GLY A 140 9.45 -10.18 -1.04
C GLY A 140 9.89 -8.95 -0.26
N ALA A 141 8.94 -8.26 0.38
CA ALA A 141 9.21 -7.07 1.17
C ALA A 141 10.09 -7.37 2.39
N PHE A 142 10.76 -6.35 2.90
CA PHE A 142 11.61 -6.47 4.08
C PHE A 142 11.09 -5.70 5.29
N TYR A 143 10.06 -4.89 5.11
CA TYR A 143 9.46 -4.10 6.17
C TYR A 143 8.00 -3.79 5.86
N ALA A 144 7.18 -3.63 6.89
CA ALA A 144 5.83 -3.10 6.79
C ALA A 144 5.54 -2.19 7.98
N TYR A 145 4.58 -1.29 7.82
CA TYR A 145 4.14 -0.38 8.87
C TYR A 145 2.64 -0.11 8.78
N ILE A 146 2.10 0.39 9.88
CA ILE A 146 0.77 0.95 9.95
C ILE A 146 0.90 2.34 10.58
N LEU A 147 0.21 3.33 10.03
CA LEU A 147 0.14 4.69 10.54
C LEU A 147 -1.32 5.10 10.67
N THR A 148 -1.59 5.96 11.65
CA THR A 148 -2.83 6.73 11.67
C THR A 148 -2.52 8.13 11.14
N GLU A 149 -3.55 8.85 10.68
CA GLU A 149 -3.47 10.28 10.38
C GLU A 149 -2.73 11.09 11.45
N TYR A 150 -2.91 10.71 12.73
CA TYR A 150 -2.36 11.41 13.88
C TYR A 150 -1.03 10.84 14.40
N ASP A 151 -0.59 9.68 13.91
CA ASP A 151 0.70 9.08 14.29
C ASP A 151 1.79 9.45 13.28
N PRO A 152 2.73 10.34 13.63
CA PRO A 152 3.79 10.69 12.71
C PRO A 152 4.66 9.46 12.42
N PHE A 153 5.01 9.29 11.14
CA PHE A 153 5.98 8.31 10.61
C PHE A 153 7.28 8.19 11.45
N ILE A 154 7.58 9.24 12.21
CA ILE A 154 8.70 9.36 13.16
C ILE A 154 8.77 8.18 14.14
N LEU A 155 7.65 7.61 14.61
CA LEU A 155 7.68 6.46 15.53
C LEU A 155 8.19 5.15 14.91
N HIS A 156 8.16 5.03 13.57
CA HIS A 156 8.66 3.86 12.84
C HIS A 156 9.98 4.09 12.12
N LEU A 157 10.46 5.33 12.03
CA LEU A 157 11.64 5.67 11.25
C LEU A 157 12.91 4.99 11.79
N ASP A 158 13.04 4.84 13.10
CA ASP A 158 14.20 4.18 13.71
C ASP A 158 14.14 2.65 13.60
N GLU A 159 12.96 2.06 13.75
CA GLU A 159 12.73 0.64 13.48
C GLU A 159 13.04 0.32 12.02
N PHE A 160 12.51 1.12 11.09
CA PHE A 160 12.81 1.05 9.66
C PHE A 160 14.31 1.15 9.40
N LYS A 161 15.01 2.18 9.90
CA LYS A 161 16.46 2.36 9.72
C LYS A 161 17.24 1.13 10.20
N LYS A 162 16.86 0.55 11.35
CA LYS A 162 17.49 -0.65 11.90
C LYS A 162 17.28 -1.86 11.00
N VAL A 163 16.04 -2.13 10.58
CA VAL A 163 15.70 -3.25 9.69
C VAL A 163 16.39 -3.07 8.34
N PHE A 164 16.30 -1.88 7.74
CA PHE A 164 16.93 -1.56 6.46
C PHE A 164 18.45 -1.72 6.50
N LYS A 165 19.12 -1.25 7.56
CA LYS A 165 20.57 -1.43 7.75
C LYS A 165 20.96 -2.91 7.83
N LYS A 166 20.16 -3.75 8.49
CA LYS A 166 20.39 -5.21 8.55
C LYS A 166 20.11 -5.88 7.20
N TYR A 167 19.04 -5.48 6.53
CA TYR A 167 18.70 -5.97 5.19
C TYR A 167 19.81 -5.66 4.18
N LYS A 168 20.30 -4.41 4.14
CA LYS A 168 21.40 -3.97 3.25
C LYS A 168 22.67 -4.82 3.42
N LYS A 169 22.91 -5.34 4.63
CA LYS A 169 24.06 -6.20 4.94
C LYS A 169 23.86 -7.68 4.60
N THR A 170 22.63 -8.19 4.71
CA THR A 170 22.38 -9.64 4.76
C THR A 170 21.48 -10.15 3.63
N GLY A 171 20.76 -9.27 2.94
CA GLY A 171 19.69 -9.63 2.00
C GLY A 171 18.48 -10.29 2.67
N LYS A 172 18.44 -10.35 4.00
CA LYS A 172 17.38 -11.02 4.77
C LYS A 172 16.61 -10.01 5.60
N SER A 173 15.28 -10.08 5.55
CA SER A 173 14.41 -9.31 6.41
C SER A 173 14.63 -9.72 7.87
N SER A 174 14.72 -8.73 8.77
CA SER A 174 14.61 -8.97 10.21
C SER A 174 13.32 -8.42 10.79
N PHE A 175 12.38 -8.05 9.93
CA PHE A 175 11.08 -7.56 10.35
C PHE A 175 10.23 -8.71 10.89
N ASP A 176 9.55 -8.44 11.99
CA ASP A 176 8.70 -9.42 12.67
C ASP A 176 7.23 -9.19 12.28
N MET A 177 6.75 -10.00 11.34
CA MET A 177 5.36 -9.93 10.88
C MET A 177 4.35 -10.29 11.97
N LYS A 178 4.72 -11.14 12.94
CA LYS A 178 3.82 -11.49 14.04
C LYS A 178 3.60 -10.27 14.92
N LYS A 179 4.67 -9.57 15.28
CA LYS A 179 4.59 -8.32 16.05
C LYS A 179 3.82 -7.23 15.30
N PHE A 180 3.96 -7.16 13.98
CA PHE A 180 3.16 -6.26 13.15
C PHE A 180 1.66 -6.54 13.27
N ARG A 181 1.23 -7.81 13.13
CA ARG A 181 -0.17 -8.21 13.28
C ARG A 181 -0.72 -7.84 14.67
N GLU A 182 0.07 -8.02 15.72
CA GLU A 182 -0.30 -7.65 17.10
C GLU A 182 -0.53 -6.13 17.22
N LYS A 183 0.40 -5.30 16.71
CA LYS A 183 0.27 -3.83 16.69
C LYS A 183 -0.96 -3.36 15.90
N VAL A 184 -1.25 -3.99 14.76
CA VAL A 184 -2.45 -3.68 13.98
C VAL A 184 -3.68 -3.96 14.84
N LYS A 185 -3.82 -5.15 15.42
CA LYS A 185 -4.97 -5.49 16.28
C LYS A 185 -5.14 -4.54 17.46
N GLU A 186 -4.06 -4.16 18.14
CA GLU A 186 -4.09 -3.22 19.26
C GLU A 186 -4.65 -1.85 18.86
N ARG A 187 -4.28 -1.32 17.69
CA ARG A 187 -4.74 -0.01 17.22
C ARG A 187 -6.23 0.06 16.89
N PHE A 188 -6.88 -1.07 16.61
CA PHE A 188 -8.30 -1.11 16.22
C PHE A 188 -9.21 -1.77 17.25
N SER A 189 -8.70 -2.13 18.43
CA SER A 189 -9.49 -2.74 19.51
C SER A 189 -10.09 -1.71 20.49
N TYR A 190 -10.11 -0.43 20.12
CA TYR A 190 -10.62 0.68 20.94
C TYR A 190 -11.95 1.21 20.43
#